data_AF-A0A3C1A092-F1
#
_entry.id   AF-A0A3C1A092-F1
#
_cell.length_a   1.000
_cell.length_b   1.000
_cell.length_c   1.000
_cell.angle_alpha   90.00
_cell.angle_beta   90.00
_cell.angle_gamma   90.00
#
_symmetry.space_group_name_H-M   'P 1'
#
loop_
_entity.id
_entity.type
_entity.pdbx_description
1 polymer ?
#
loop_
_entity_poly.entity_id
_entity_poly.type
_entity_poly.pdbx_seq_one_letter_code
_entity_poly.pdbx_strand_id
1 'polypeptide(L)'
;MTRFVLVRHGQTEWNRVERFRGRADIPLNETGLAQAEALARRLASWAIAAVYSSPLQRTRETGKAIARQLGLKVEPLEGLLDIEYGALQGLTPEEAEQRYPDIYRQWLREPHLVHFPQGESLAQLRERVLESLRELA
;
A
#
# COMPACT_ATOMS: atom_id res chain seq x y z
N MET A 1 18.50 12.69 -12.75
CA MET A 1 18.52 11.76 -11.61
C MET A 1 17.31 12.05 -10.76
N THR A 2 16.42 11.08 -10.61
CA THR A 2 15.12 11.25 -9.94
C THR A 2 15.19 10.60 -8.56
N ARG A 3 14.78 11.33 -7.51
CA ARG A 3 14.75 10.82 -6.13
C ARG A 3 13.32 10.49 -5.74
N PHE A 4 13.04 9.22 -5.48
CA PHE A 4 11.76 8.78 -4.94
C PHE A 4 11.76 8.81 -3.41
N VAL A 5 10.68 9.38 -2.84
CA VAL A 5 10.38 9.29 -1.39
C VAL A 5 9.23 8.31 -1.24
N LEU A 6 9.53 7.10 -0.77
CA LEU A 6 8.53 6.05 -0.62
C LEU A 6 7.81 6.19 0.72
N VAL A 7 6.48 6.23 0.67
CA VAL A 7 5.61 6.42 1.82
C VAL A 7 4.62 5.27 1.89
N ARG A 8 4.53 4.61 3.05
CA ARG A 8 3.43 3.71 3.37
C ARG A 8 2.23 4.54 3.85
N HIS A 9 1.02 4.12 3.48
CA HIS A 9 -0.21 4.75 4.00
C HIS A 9 -0.26 4.69 5.54
N GLY A 10 -0.99 5.63 6.15
CA GLY A 10 -1.29 5.61 7.59
C GLY A 10 -2.09 4.38 8.02
N GLN A 11 -2.22 4.16 9.32
CA GLN A 11 -2.96 3.03 9.87
C GLN A 11 -4.44 2.98 9.41
N THR A 12 -4.93 1.77 9.11
CA THR A 12 -6.36 1.48 8.95
C THR A 12 -6.85 0.52 10.04
N GLU A 13 -8.17 0.31 10.12
CA GLU A 13 -8.73 -0.69 11.03
C GLU A 13 -8.20 -2.10 10.80
N TRP A 14 -7.88 -2.46 9.55
CA TRP A 14 -7.29 -3.76 9.20
C TRP A 14 -5.77 -3.82 9.38
N ASN A 15 -5.13 -2.71 9.78
CA ASN A 15 -3.80 -2.77 10.38
C ASN A 15 -3.90 -3.06 11.89
N ARG A 16 -4.90 -2.47 12.57
CA ARG A 16 -5.13 -2.67 14.01
C ARG A 16 -5.61 -4.07 14.32
N VAL A 17 -6.62 -4.52 13.58
CA VAL A 17 -7.05 -5.92 13.53
C VAL A 17 -6.37 -6.52 12.32
N GLU A 18 -5.28 -7.25 12.54
CA GLU A 18 -4.46 -7.75 11.45
C GLU A 18 -5.29 -8.59 10.47
N ARG A 19 -5.42 -8.06 9.25
CA ARG A 19 -6.08 -8.74 8.15
C ARG A 19 -5.28 -8.54 6.87
N PHE A 20 -5.37 -9.52 5.98
CA PHE A 20 -4.84 -9.42 4.61
C PHE A 20 -5.64 -8.40 3.80
N ARG A 21 -5.22 -7.14 3.84
CA ARG A 21 -5.94 -6.02 3.20
C ARG A 21 -5.96 -6.12 1.68
N GLY A 22 -4.77 -6.24 1.08
CA GLY A 22 -4.60 -6.23 -0.36
C GLY A 22 -5.32 -5.05 -1.00
N ARG A 23 -6.19 -5.31 -1.98
CA ARG A 23 -6.92 -4.27 -2.70
C ARG A 23 -8.25 -3.88 -2.04
N ALA A 24 -8.57 -4.41 -0.86
CA ALA A 24 -9.74 -3.95 -0.10
C ALA A 24 -9.62 -2.45 0.19
N ASP A 25 -10.69 -1.72 -0.10
CA ASP A 25 -10.70 -0.25 -0.02
C ASP A 25 -11.13 0.23 1.36
N ILE A 26 -10.19 0.12 2.31
CA ILE A 26 -10.39 0.49 3.72
C ILE A 26 -9.82 1.91 3.96
N PRO A 27 -10.58 2.82 4.59
CA PRO A 27 -10.09 4.17 4.91
C PRO A 27 -9.06 4.16 6.04
N LEU A 28 -8.34 5.27 6.22
CA LEU A 28 -7.53 5.51 7.42
C LEU A 28 -8.42 5.56 8.66
N ASN A 29 -7.89 5.09 9.79
CA ASN A 29 -8.49 5.36 11.08
C ASN A 29 -7.94 6.66 11.68
N GLU A 30 -8.41 7.07 12.86
CA GLU A 30 -7.97 8.31 13.53
C GLU A 30 -6.45 8.37 13.71
N THR A 31 -5.82 7.23 14.04
CA THR A 31 -4.37 7.12 14.15
C THR A 31 -3.69 7.32 12.79
N GLY A 32 -4.23 6.71 11.73
CA GLY A 32 -3.72 6.89 10.37
C GLY A 32 -3.84 8.32 9.85
N LEU A 33 -4.93 9.01 10.14
CA LEU A 33 -5.11 10.42 9.82
C LEU A 33 -4.08 11.29 10.55
N ALA A 34 -3.86 11.07 11.84
CA ALA A 34 -2.85 11.78 12.62
C ALA A 34 -1.43 11.51 12.10
N GLN A 35 -1.12 10.27 11.69
CA GLN A 35 0.15 9.90 11.07
C GLN A 35 0.37 10.62 9.73
N ALA A 36 -0.65 10.66 8.88
CA ALA A 36 -0.59 11.34 7.59
C ALA A 36 -0.30 12.85 7.76
N GLU A 37 -0.98 13.50 8.70
CA GLU A 37 -0.76 14.91 9.03
C GLU A 37 0.63 15.17 9.62
N ALA A 38 1.13 14.28 10.49
CA ALA A 38 2.48 14.39 11.04
C ALA A 38 3.55 14.26 9.95
N LEU A 39 3.38 13.31 9.04
CA LEU A 39 4.27 13.15 7.89
C LEU A 39 4.23 14.37 6.96
N ALA A 40 3.03 14.89 6.67
CA ALA A 40 2.87 16.09 5.85
C ALA A 40 3.67 17.27 6.43
N ARG A 41 3.54 17.55 7.74
CA ARG A 41 4.32 18.59 8.42
C ARG A 41 5.84 18.35 8.32
N ARG A 42 6.29 17.10 8.45
CA ARG A 42 7.70 16.76 8.33
C ARG A 42 8.26 16.99 6.92
N LEU A 43 7.44 16.80 5.90
CA LEU A 43 7.80 17.00 4.50
C LEU A 43 7.66 18.46 4.03
N ALA A 44 7.08 19.35 4.84
CA ALA A 44 6.79 20.73 4.45
C ALA A 44 8.01 21.53 3.97
N SER A 45 9.21 21.22 4.46
CA SER A 45 10.47 21.88 4.05
C SER A 45 11.21 21.16 2.92
N TRP A 46 10.69 20.05 2.40
CA TRP A 46 11.34 19.26 1.37
C TRP A 46 10.94 19.79 -0.01
N ALA A 47 11.90 19.80 -0.94
CA ALA A 47 11.64 20.09 -2.35
C ALA A 47 10.99 18.87 -3.03
N ILE A 48 9.68 18.71 -2.85
CA ILE A 48 8.88 17.66 -3.49
C ILE A 48 8.19 18.27 -4.72
N ALA A 49 8.42 17.67 -5.89
CA ALA A 49 7.87 18.15 -7.15
C ALA A 49 6.49 17.57 -7.49
N ALA A 50 6.19 16.36 -7.02
CA ALA A 50 4.95 15.65 -7.33
C ALA A 50 4.58 14.65 -6.22
N VAL A 51 3.30 14.31 -6.12
CA VAL A 51 2.77 13.30 -5.19
C VAL A 51 1.95 12.28 -5.98
N TYR A 52 2.44 11.03 -6.01
CA TYR A 52 1.74 9.90 -6.59
C TYR A 52 1.18 8.98 -5.49
N SER A 53 0.08 8.31 -5.76
CA SER A 53 -0.47 7.31 -4.84
C SER A 53 -1.21 6.19 -5.57
N SER A 54 -1.24 5.01 -4.98
CA SER A 54 -2.25 4.01 -5.32
C SER A 54 -3.66 4.61 -5.22
N PRO A 55 -4.62 4.18 -6.05
CA PRO A 55 -6.00 4.68 -6.04
C PRO A 55 -6.79 4.31 -4.77
N LEU A 56 -6.26 3.47 -3.87
CA LEU A 56 -6.96 3.05 -2.64
C LEU A 56 -7.14 4.24 -1.67
N GLN A 57 -8.25 4.26 -0.93
CA GLN A 57 -8.62 5.36 -0.05
C GLN A 57 -7.51 5.68 0.96
N ARG A 58 -6.99 4.67 1.69
CA ARG A 58 -5.91 4.85 2.67
C ARG A 58 -4.65 5.53 2.11
N THR A 59 -4.24 5.20 0.88
CA THR A 59 -3.08 5.81 0.22
C THR A 59 -3.42 7.20 -0.29
N ARG A 60 -4.62 7.39 -0.84
CA ARG A 60 -5.08 8.71 -1.29
C ARG A 60 -5.25 9.70 -0.15
N GLU A 61 -5.78 9.29 0.99
CA GLU A 61 -5.92 10.14 2.18
C GLU A 61 -4.55 10.56 2.72
N THR A 62 -3.60 9.62 2.80
CA THR A 62 -2.21 9.92 3.18
C THR A 62 -1.57 10.89 2.18
N GLY A 63 -1.70 10.61 0.88
CA GLY A 63 -1.19 11.47 -0.18
C GLY A 63 -1.83 12.86 -0.18
N LYS A 64 -3.12 12.96 0.09
CA LYS A 64 -3.86 14.25 0.16
C LYS A 64 -3.36 15.11 1.30
N ALA A 65 -3.09 14.55 2.47
CA ALA A 65 -2.53 15.29 3.60
C ALA A 65 -1.18 15.92 3.20
N ILE A 66 -0.30 15.12 2.57
CA ILE A 66 1.01 15.57 2.09
C ILE A 66 0.86 16.64 0.99
N ALA A 67 0.06 16.36 -0.05
CA ALA A 67 -0.12 17.25 -1.18
C ALA A 67 -0.72 18.60 -0.75
N ARG A 68 -1.70 18.59 0.17
CA ARG A 68 -2.28 19.81 0.75
C ARG A 68 -1.24 20.69 1.43
N GLN A 69 -0.34 20.09 2.23
CA GLN A 69 0.73 20.81 2.92
C GLN A 69 1.76 21.43 1.96
N LEU A 70 1.92 20.83 0.78
CA LEU A 70 2.88 21.25 -0.25
C LEU A 70 2.27 22.11 -1.37
N GLY A 71 0.95 22.31 -1.36
CA GLY A 71 0.24 23.01 -2.46
C GLY A 71 0.19 22.22 -3.77
N LEU A 72 0.27 20.89 -3.70
CA LEU A 72 0.27 19.98 -4.86
C LEU A 72 -1.06 19.24 -4.99
N LYS A 73 -1.23 18.52 -6.11
CA LYS A 73 -2.29 17.53 -6.30
C LYS A 73 -1.74 16.12 -6.14
N VAL A 74 -2.61 15.18 -5.82
CA VAL A 74 -2.28 13.75 -5.80
C VAL A 74 -2.65 13.14 -7.13
N GLU A 75 -1.68 12.54 -7.81
CA GLU A 75 -1.87 11.80 -9.05
C GLU A 75 -2.04 10.30 -8.75
N PRO A 76 -3.11 9.65 -9.25
CA PRO A 76 -3.26 8.22 -9.10
C PRO A 76 -2.23 7.48 -9.96
N LEU A 77 -1.64 6.43 -9.41
CA LEU A 77 -0.70 5.53 -10.09
C LEU A 77 -1.09 4.09 -9.78
N GLU A 78 -1.77 3.45 -10.75
CA GLU A 78 -2.32 2.09 -10.62
C GLU A 78 -1.25 1.05 -10.27
N GLY A 79 -0.04 1.19 -10.84
CA GLY A 79 1.07 0.29 -10.53
C GLY A 79 1.50 0.27 -9.07
N LEU A 80 1.05 1.23 -8.24
CA LEU A 80 1.28 1.25 -6.79
C LEU A 80 0.20 0.55 -5.96
N LEU A 81 -0.84 -0.04 -6.56
CA LEU A 81 -1.81 -0.86 -5.85
C LEU A 81 -1.12 -1.88 -4.93
N ASP A 82 -1.72 -2.14 -3.77
CA ASP A 82 -1.26 -3.20 -2.88
C ASP A 82 -1.36 -4.57 -3.58
N ILE A 83 -0.67 -5.59 -3.05
CA ILE A 83 -0.73 -6.93 -3.60
C ILE A 83 -2.17 -7.47 -3.58
N GLU A 84 -2.58 -8.13 -4.65
CA GLU A 84 -3.86 -8.84 -4.66
C GLU A 84 -3.73 -10.18 -3.92
N TYR A 85 -4.15 -10.22 -2.65
CA TYR A 85 -4.11 -11.46 -1.84
C TYR A 85 -5.12 -12.52 -2.27
N GLY A 86 -5.98 -12.23 -3.27
CA GLY A 86 -6.98 -13.16 -3.79
C GLY A 86 -7.81 -13.78 -2.68
N ALA A 87 -7.79 -15.11 -2.60
CA ALA A 87 -8.53 -15.90 -1.63
C ALA A 87 -8.25 -15.58 -0.15
N LEU A 88 -7.10 -14.96 0.18
CA LEU A 88 -6.76 -14.57 1.55
C LEU A 88 -7.29 -13.18 1.92
N GLN A 89 -7.78 -12.38 0.97
CA GLN A 89 -8.21 -11.02 1.25
C GLN A 89 -9.30 -10.97 2.34
N GLY A 90 -9.08 -10.11 3.33
CA GLY A 90 -9.98 -9.92 4.46
C GLY A 90 -9.84 -10.94 5.57
N LEU A 91 -9.10 -12.04 5.40
CA LEU A 91 -8.88 -13.00 6.47
C LEU A 91 -7.92 -12.46 7.53
N THR A 92 -8.12 -12.86 8.78
CA THR A 92 -7.06 -12.78 9.81
C THR A 92 -5.99 -13.84 9.53
N PRO A 93 -4.79 -13.72 10.13
CA PRO A 93 -3.79 -14.77 10.12
C PRO A 93 -4.33 -16.15 10.52
N GLU A 94 -5.15 -16.21 11.58
CA GLU A 94 -5.75 -17.46 12.07
C GLU A 94 -6.75 -18.04 11.07
N GLU A 95 -7.61 -17.20 10.48
CA GLU A 95 -8.57 -17.63 9.44
C GLU A 95 -7.83 -18.12 8.19
N ALA A 96 -6.73 -17.46 7.81
CA ALA A 96 -5.89 -17.85 6.68
C ALA A 96 -5.17 -19.18 6.94
N GLU A 97 -4.62 -19.39 8.14
CA GLU A 97 -4.01 -20.67 8.51
C GLU A 97 -5.02 -21.82 8.50
N GLN A 98 -6.24 -21.60 8.98
CA GLN A 98 -7.28 -22.62 9.01
C GLN A 98 -7.82 -22.96 7.62
N ARG A 99 -8.03 -21.94 6.76
CA ARG A 99 -8.69 -22.12 5.46
C ARG A 99 -7.72 -22.44 4.33
N TYR A 100 -6.50 -21.89 4.39
CA TYR A 100 -5.47 -22.01 3.35
C TYR A 100 -4.09 -22.26 3.96
N PRO A 101 -3.90 -23.33 4.76
CA PRO A 101 -2.69 -23.56 5.54
C PRO A 101 -1.41 -23.60 4.68
N ASP A 102 -1.46 -24.22 3.51
CA ASP A 102 -0.28 -24.37 2.66
C ASP A 102 0.17 -23.02 2.08
N ILE A 103 -0.77 -22.23 1.56
CA ILE A 103 -0.50 -20.88 1.04
C ILE A 103 -0.03 -19.96 2.17
N TYR A 104 -0.69 -20.00 3.32
CA TYR A 104 -0.34 -19.15 4.45
C TYR A 104 1.07 -19.49 4.99
N ARG A 105 1.41 -20.77 5.14
CA ARG A 105 2.75 -21.19 5.58
C ARG A 105 3.83 -20.87 4.55
N GLN A 106 3.56 -21.05 3.27
CA GLN A 106 4.48 -20.66 2.22
C GLN A 106 4.67 -19.14 2.20
N TRP A 107 3.62 -18.35 2.42
CA TRP A 107 3.72 -16.90 2.56
C TRP A 107 4.62 -16.47 3.70
N LEU A 108 4.59 -17.16 4.84
CA LEU A 108 5.46 -16.85 5.98
C LEU A 108 6.94 -17.22 5.73
N ARG A 109 7.22 -18.27 4.95
CA ARG A 109 8.58 -18.83 4.79
C ARG A 109 9.25 -18.42 3.49
N GLU A 110 8.52 -18.52 2.39
CA GLU A 110 9.00 -18.35 1.02
C GLU A 110 8.00 -17.51 0.21
N PRO A 111 7.70 -16.26 0.63
CA PRO A 111 6.66 -15.44 0.01
C PRO A 111 6.90 -15.18 -1.48
N HIS A 112 8.16 -15.23 -1.92
CA HIS A 112 8.56 -15.05 -3.32
C HIS A 112 8.14 -16.20 -4.23
N LEU A 113 7.77 -17.37 -3.67
CA LEU A 113 7.25 -18.52 -4.41
C LEU A 113 5.72 -18.59 -4.39
N VAL A 114 5.05 -17.73 -3.62
CA VAL A 114 3.60 -17.73 -3.51
C VAL A 114 2.97 -17.09 -4.74
N HIS A 115 1.97 -17.78 -5.27
CA HIS A 115 0.97 -17.22 -6.16
C HIS A 115 -0.39 -17.34 -5.49
N PHE A 116 -0.98 -16.21 -5.08
CA PHE A 116 -2.29 -16.23 -4.44
C PHE A 116 -3.37 -16.68 -5.43
N PRO A 117 -4.23 -17.66 -5.11
CA PRO A 117 -5.34 -18.01 -5.97
C PRO A 117 -6.25 -16.80 -6.20
N GLN A 118 -6.53 -16.50 -7.47
CA GLN A 118 -7.27 -15.29 -7.90
C GLN A 118 -6.57 -13.98 -7.47
N GLY A 119 -5.26 -14.01 -7.27
CA GLY A 119 -4.46 -12.87 -6.88
C GLY A 119 -3.15 -12.79 -7.63
N GLU A 120 -2.20 -12.05 -7.06
CA GLU A 120 -0.89 -11.78 -7.65
C GLU A 120 0.21 -12.60 -6.96
N SER A 121 1.32 -12.79 -7.66
CA SER A 121 2.60 -13.16 -7.06
C SER A 121 3.42 -11.91 -6.70
N LEU A 122 4.42 -12.04 -5.82
CA LEU A 122 5.37 -10.96 -5.56
C LEU A 122 6.18 -10.56 -6.81
N ALA A 123 6.39 -11.48 -7.74
CA ALA A 123 7.07 -11.19 -9.01
C ALA A 123 6.23 -10.23 -9.87
N GLN A 124 4.94 -10.51 -10.04
CA GLN A 124 4.01 -9.63 -10.76
C GLN A 124 3.86 -8.26 -10.10
N LEU A 125 3.74 -8.23 -8.75
CA LEU A 125 3.72 -6.97 -8.00
C LEU A 125 4.99 -6.14 -8.27
N ARG A 126 6.16 -6.77 -8.18
CA ARG A 126 7.45 -6.11 -8.42
C ARG A 126 7.53 -5.58 -9.85
N GLU A 127 7.13 -6.36 -10.83
CA GLU A 127 7.17 -5.98 -12.24
C GLU A 127 6.35 -4.70 -12.49
N ARG A 128 5.07 -4.70 -12.12
CA ARG A 128 4.21 -3.52 -12.34
C ARG A 128 4.65 -2.28 -11.56
N VAL A 129 5.16 -2.44 -10.33
CA VAL A 129 5.66 -1.31 -9.54
C VAL A 129 6.90 -0.71 -10.21
N LEU A 130 7.84 -1.54 -10.65
CA LEU A 130 9.06 -1.07 -11.30
C LEU A 130 8.78 -0.45 -12.67
N GLU A 131 7.83 -0.98 -13.43
CA GLU A 131 7.38 -0.38 -14.69
C GLU A 131 6.84 1.04 -14.47
N SER A 132 5.87 1.22 -13.56
CA SER A 132 5.33 2.55 -13.26
C SER A 132 6.37 3.52 -12.70
N LEU A 133 7.35 3.06 -11.92
CA LEU A 133 8.42 3.93 -11.42
C LEU A 133 9.40 4.35 -12.51
N ARG A 134 9.64 3.52 -13.54
CA ARG A 134 10.49 3.88 -14.69
C ARG A 134 9.85 4.96 -15.56
N GLU A 135 8.54 4.93 -15.72
CA GLU A 135 7.80 5.95 -16.48
C GLU A 135 7.87 7.35 -15.85
N LEU A 136 8.14 7.43 -14.54
CA LEU A 136 8.29 8.68 -13.79
C LEU A 136 9.73 9.19 -13.70
N ALA A 137 10.73 8.38 -14.08
CA ALA A 137 12.15 8.62 -13.80
C ALA A 137 12.85 9.37 -14.92
#